data_AF-A0A963JXN0-F1
#
_entry.id   AF-A0A963JXN0-F1
#
_cell.length_a   1.000
_cell.length_b   1.000
_cell.length_c   1.000
_cell.angle_alpha   90.00
_cell.angle_beta   90.00
_cell.angle_gamma   90.00
#
_symmetry.space_group_name_H-M   'P 1'
#
loop_
_entity.id
_entity.type
_entity.pdbx_description
1 polymer ?
#
loop_
_entity_poly.entity_id
_entity_poly.type
_entity_poly.pdbx_seq_one_letter_code
_entity_poly.pdbx_strand_id
1 'polypeptide(L)' 'MTALAEARRQWLANPRGDILAGIVVALALIPEAIGFSIIAGVDPKVGLYASF' A
#
# COMPACT_ATOMS: atom_id res chain seq x y z
N MET A 1 -32.17 -6.51 4.12
CA MET A 1 -30.75 -6.95 4.06
C MET A 1 -30.10 -6.56 5.37
N THR A 2 -29.41 -7.46 6.05
CA THR A 2 -28.82 -7.20 7.38
C THR A 2 -27.60 -6.28 7.24
N ALA A 3 -27.46 -5.29 8.12
CA ALA A 3 -26.38 -4.29 8.08
C ALA A 3 -24.96 -4.94 8.04
N LEU A 4 -24.81 -6.08 8.72
CA LEU A 4 -23.57 -6.86 8.70
C LEU A 4 -23.23 -7.44 7.31
N ALA A 5 -24.24 -7.93 6.58
CA ALA A 5 -24.03 -8.47 5.24
C ALA A 5 -23.64 -7.37 4.24
N GLU A 6 -24.17 -6.17 4.41
CA GLU A 6 -23.80 -4.99 3.63
C GLU A 6 -22.35 -4.57 3.90
N ALA A 7 -21.97 -4.45 5.18
CA ALA A 7 -20.60 -4.14 5.57
C ALA A 7 -19.62 -5.16 5.00
N ARG A 8 -19.91 -6.46 5.11
CA ARG A 8 -19.06 -7.52 4.54
C ARG A 8 -18.90 -7.37 3.02
N ARG A 9 -19.97 -7.01 2.30
CA ARG A 9 -19.90 -6.78 0.85
C ARG A 9 -19.07 -5.54 0.53
N GLN A 10 -19.19 -4.46 1.30
CA GLN A 10 -18.42 -3.23 1.08
C GLN A 10 -16.91 -3.43 1.30
N TRP A 11 -16.52 -4.13 2.37
CA TRP A 11 -15.11 -4.29 2.75
C TRP A 11 -14.38 -5.40 2.00
N LEU A 12 -15.09 -6.45 1.58
CA LEU A 12 -14.49 -7.66 0.99
C LEU A 12 -15.04 -7.97 -0.40
N ALA A 13 -15.46 -6.94 -1.14
CA ALA A 13 -16.01 -7.09 -2.50
C ALA A 13 -15.02 -7.72 -3.48
N ASN A 14 -13.72 -7.36 -3.42
CA ASN A 14 -12.74 -7.77 -4.43
C ASN A 14 -11.35 -8.12 -3.84
N PRO A 15 -11.25 -9.15 -2.98
CA PRO A 15 -10.00 -9.48 -2.32
C PRO A 15 -8.86 -9.81 -3.30
N ARG A 16 -9.16 -10.43 -4.45
CA ARG A 16 -8.13 -10.78 -5.44
C ARG A 16 -7.53 -9.53 -6.10
N GLY A 17 -8.38 -8.59 -6.51
CA GLY A 17 -7.93 -7.33 -7.10
C GLY A 17 -7.18 -6.47 -6.09
N ASP A 18 -7.69 -6.36 -4.87
CA ASP A 18 -7.09 -5.54 -3.82
C ASP A 18 -5.72 -6.08 -3.39
N ILE A 19 -5.57 -7.40 -3.27
CA ILE A 19 -4.27 -8.03 -2.99
C ILE A 19 -3.29 -7.81 -4.14
N LEU A 20 -3.72 -8.01 -5.39
CA LEU A 20 -2.84 -7.81 -6.55
C LEU A 20 -2.40 -6.35 -6.66
N ALA A 21 -3.33 -5.40 -6.47
CA ALA A 21 -3.04 -3.97 -6.46
C ALA A 21 -2.06 -3.61 -5.33
N GLY A 22 -2.26 -4.13 -4.12
CA GLY A 22 -1.35 -3.94 -2.99
C GLY A 22 0.08 -4.40 -3.29
N ILE A 23 0.23 -5.59 -3.89
CA ILE A 23 1.56 -6.11 -4.28
C ILE A 23 2.20 -5.22 -5.35
N VAL A 24 1.45 -4.86 -6.39
CA VAL A 24 1.97 -4.03 -7.50
C VAL A 24 2.42 -2.66 -6.99
N VAL A 25 1.59 -2.01 -6.17
CA VAL A 25 1.90 -0.70 -5.59
C VAL A 25 3.07 -0.80 -4.62
N ALA A 26 3.12 -1.82 -3.76
CA ALA A 26 4.24 -2.01 -2.83
C ALA A 26 5.58 -2.18 -3.59
N LEU A 27 5.60 -2.94 -4.68
CA LEU A 27 6.79 -3.08 -5.52
C LEU A 27 7.18 -1.77 -6.21
N ALA A 28 6.19 -0.99 -6.67
CA ALA A 28 6.43 0.30 -7.30
C ALA A 28 6.96 1.37 -6.32
N LEU A 29 6.55 1.32 -5.04
CA LEU A 29 6.94 2.29 -4.01
C LEU A 29 8.40 2.12 -3.53
N ILE A 30 9.01 0.94 -3.65
CA ILE A 30 10.40 0.70 -3.21
C ILE A 30 11.39 1.69 -3.82
N PRO A 31 11.50 1.83 -5.16
CA PRO A 31 12.42 2.79 -5.75
C PRO A 31 12.03 4.25 -5.47
N GLU A 32 10.74 4.55 -5.33
CA GLU A 32 10.25 5.90 -5.04
C GLU A 32 10.68 6.37 -3.64
N ALA A 33 10.48 5.53 -2.63
CA ALA A 33 10.86 5.79 -1.25
C ALA A 33 12.39 5.96 -1.08
N ILE A 34 13.16 5.13 -1.79
CA ILE A 34 14.62 5.25 -1.83
C ILE A 34 15.04 6.56 -2.51
N GLY A 35 14.44 6.90 -3.65
CA GLY A 35 14.71 8.13 -4.40
C GLY A 35 14.44 9.39 -3.59
N PHE A 36 13.29 9.47 -2.91
CA PHE A 36 12.95 10.60 -2.05
C PHE A 36 13.89 10.72 -0.85
N SER A 37 14.32 9.60 -0.26
CA SER A 37 15.31 9.63 0.83
C SER A 37 16.64 10.20 0.37
N ILE A 38 17.12 9.80 -0.82
CA ILE A 38 18.36 10.31 -1.42
C ILE A 38 18.25 11.81 -1.70
N ILE A 39 17.13 12.27 -2.27
CA ILE A 39 16.88 13.70 -2.54
C ILE A 39 16.85 14.51 -1.23
N ALA A 40 16.26 13.95 -0.18
CA ALA A 40 16.20 14.59 1.14
C ALA A 40 17.51 14.49 1.95
N GLY A 41 18.54 13.79 1.45
CA GLY A 41 19.82 13.63 2.13
C GLY A 41 19.75 12.74 3.38
N VAL A 42 18.74 11.88 3.48
CA VAL A 42 18.55 10.94 4.61
C VAL A 42 18.81 9.51 4.16
N ASP A 43 19.06 8.62 5.12
CA ASP A 43 19.27 7.19 4.83
C ASP A 43 18.01 6.59 4.16
N PRO A 44 18.15 5.79 3.08
CA PRO A 44 17.02 5.15 2.39
C PRO A 44 16.07 4.35 3.27
N LYS A 45 16.52 3.86 4.42
CA LYS A 45 15.67 3.17 5.40
C LYS A 45 14.56 4.09 5.93
N VAL A 46 14.81 5.40 6.03
CA VAL A 46 13.81 6.38 6.48
C VAL A 46 12.64 6.43 5.51
N GLY A 47 12.88 6.50 4.20
CA GLY A 47 11.81 6.45 3.21
C GLY A 47 11.06 5.13 3.22
N LEU A 48 11.78 4.01 3.30
CA LEU A 48 11.15 2.69 3.34
C LEU A 48 10.27 2.49 4.59
N TYR A 49 10.67 3.01 5.75
CA TYR A 49 9.84 2.97 6.96
C TYR A 49 8.68 3.97 6.93
N ALA A 50 8.81 5.11 6.25
CA ALA A 50 7.73 6.07 6.09
C ALA A 50 6.64 5.58 5.12
N SER A 51 6.99 4.68 4.18
CA SER A 51 6.06 4.09 3.21
C SER A 51 5.23 2.92 3.76
N PHE A 52 5.55 2.41 4.94
CA PHE A 52 4.83 1.33 5.63
C PHE A 52 4.00 1.87 6.79
#